data_AF-A0A7K0ZQA9-F1
#
_entry.id   AF-A0A7K0ZQA9-F1
#
_cell.length_a   1.000
_cell.length_b   1.000
_cell.length_c   1.000
_cell.angle_alpha   90.00
_cell.angle_beta   90.00
_cell.angle_gamma   90.00
#
_symmetry.space_group_name_H-M   'P 1'
#
loop_
_entity.id
_entity.type
_entity.pdbx_description
1 polymer ?
#
loop_
_entity_poly.entity_id
_entity_poly.type
_entity_poly.pdbx_seq_one_letter_code
_entity_poly.pdbx_strand_id
1 'polypeptide(L)'
;MAIFTRLRPDRMVIAVVVVAWAVLALSSPWQSIADDSSRAVAWVLTTWGWLLWTSVAVSLLVPSPISLTIVRIVVPLSVVVSTIEASPFAIFCAVVALIVCASPVFVDTMVQGGAYGDETRFSLRTPLPYVAPAVLAWLLYTASLIGGSLFLAAHRYWPGAVLIAVGILLTRSIPQRLHRLARRWLVLVPVGIVVHDHLVLHETIMAP
;
A
#
# COMPACT_ATOMS: atom_id res chain seq x y z
N MET A 1 -30.01 22.90 17.58
CA MET A 1 -30.16 22.30 16.23
C MET A 1 -28.95 21.43 16.00
N ALA A 2 -29.08 20.13 16.27
CA ALA A 2 -27.95 19.21 16.40
C ALA A 2 -27.36 18.86 15.03
N ILE A 3 -26.15 19.36 14.77
CA ILE A 3 -25.27 18.87 13.72
C ILE A 3 -24.74 17.51 14.20
N PHE A 4 -25.58 16.49 14.17
CA PHE A 4 -25.09 15.12 14.06
C PHE A 4 -24.74 14.94 12.59
N THR A 5 -23.54 15.37 12.20
CA THR A 5 -22.92 14.86 10.98
C THR A 5 -22.98 13.35 11.07
N ARG A 6 -23.80 12.70 10.24
CA ARG A 6 -23.80 11.25 10.07
C ARG A 6 -22.38 10.86 9.72
N LEU A 7 -21.61 10.39 10.71
CA LEU A 7 -20.29 9.85 10.52
C LEU A 7 -20.48 8.60 9.68
N ARG A 8 -20.34 8.75 8.37
CA ARG A 8 -20.36 7.60 7.49
C ARG A 8 -19.05 6.82 7.71
N PRO A 9 -19.12 5.49 7.83
CA PRO A 9 -17.97 4.67 8.24
C PRO A 9 -16.79 4.77 7.27
N ASP A 10 -17.05 4.94 5.98
CA ASP A 10 -16.08 5.26 4.93
C ASP A 10 -15.19 6.46 5.27
N ARG A 11 -15.79 7.59 5.64
CA ARG A 11 -15.07 8.83 5.97
C ARG A 11 -14.25 8.67 7.25
N MET A 12 -14.77 7.94 8.23
CA MET A 12 -14.05 7.68 9.48
C MET A 12 -12.79 6.86 9.23
N VAL A 13 -12.90 5.80 8.45
CA VAL A 13 -11.76 4.92 8.13
C VAL A 13 -10.67 5.70 7.39
N ILE A 14 -11.02 6.50 6.39
CA ILE A 14 -10.04 7.35 5.68
C ILE A 14 -9.41 8.36 6.65
N ALA A 15 -10.22 9.05 7.46
CA ALA A 15 -9.71 10.03 8.43
C ALA A 15 -8.74 9.41 9.44
N VAL A 16 -9.05 8.22 9.96
CA VAL A 16 -8.16 7.49 10.89
C VAL A 16 -6.82 7.18 10.22
N VAL A 17 -6.82 6.68 8.99
CA VAL A 17 -5.57 6.39 8.26
C VAL A 17 -4.81 7.68 7.99
N VAL A 18 -5.48 8.75 7.55
CA VAL A 18 -4.83 10.04 7.29
C VAL A 18 -4.16 10.59 8.55
N VAL A 19 -4.85 10.57 9.69
CA VAL A 19 -4.28 11.00 10.97
C VAL A 19 -3.10 10.11 11.36
N ALA A 20 -3.26 8.78 11.34
CA ALA A 20 -2.18 7.86 11.67
C ALA A 20 -0.95 8.06 10.76
N TRP A 21 -1.17 8.27 9.46
CA TRP A 21 -0.11 8.48 8.48
C TRP A 21 0.58 9.84 8.62
N ALA A 22 -0.18 10.90 8.93
CA ALA A 22 0.38 12.23 9.21
C ALA A 22 1.24 12.20 10.49
N VAL A 23 0.74 11.53 11.54
CA VAL A 23 1.47 11.37 12.80
C VAL A 23 2.73 10.53 12.61
N LEU A 24 2.71 9.50 11.76
CA LEU A 24 3.91 8.74 11.39
C LEU A 24 4.99 9.62 10.74
N ALA A 25 4.60 10.67 9.99
CA ALA A 25 5.57 11.63 9.45
C ALA A 25 6.24 12.47 10.54
N LEU A 26 5.55 12.72 11.66
CA LEU A 26 6.13 13.45 12.80
C LEU A 26 7.17 12.60 13.55
N SER A 27 6.96 11.28 13.63
CA SER A 27 7.96 10.37 14.21
C SER A 27 9.09 10.04 13.24
N SER A 28 8.81 10.02 11.93
CA SER A 28 9.77 9.84 10.84
C SER A 28 10.85 8.78 11.15
N PRO A 29 10.49 7.50 11.37
CA PRO A 29 11.45 6.49 11.81
C PRO A 29 12.62 6.30 10.82
N TRP A 30 12.40 6.56 9.52
CA TRP A 30 13.48 6.55 8.53
C TRP A 30 14.49 7.70 8.69
N GLN A 31 14.06 8.86 9.18
CA GLN A 31 14.94 10.00 9.47
C GLN A 31 15.76 9.71 10.73
N SER A 32 15.14 9.17 11.78
CA SER A 32 15.83 8.73 13.01
C SER A 32 16.97 7.74 12.69
N ILE A 33 16.69 6.68 11.90
CA ILE A 33 17.73 5.75 11.43
C ILE A 33 18.80 6.47 10.58
N ALA A 34 18.40 7.43 9.75
CA ALA A 34 19.31 8.16 8.87
C ALA A 34 20.28 9.04 9.65
N ASP A 35 19.86 9.65 10.76
CA ASP A 35 20.68 10.54 11.57
C ASP A 35 21.86 9.80 12.24
N ASP A 36 21.67 8.51 12.57
CA ASP A 36 22.72 7.62 13.11
C ASP A 36 23.58 6.93 12.02
N SER A 37 23.28 7.17 10.74
CA SER A 37 23.91 6.49 9.61
C SER A 37 24.98 7.32 8.90
N SER A 38 25.78 6.69 8.03
CA SER A 38 26.70 7.43 7.15
C SER A 38 25.93 8.36 6.21
N ARG A 39 26.55 9.47 5.80
CA ARG A 39 25.90 10.50 4.95
C ARG A 39 25.24 9.90 3.70
N ALA A 40 25.91 8.96 3.02
CA ALA A 40 25.36 8.32 1.82
C ALA A 40 24.12 7.48 2.12
N VAL A 41 24.14 6.70 3.21
CA VAL A 41 22.99 5.88 3.64
C VAL A 41 21.83 6.75 4.09
N ALA A 42 22.13 7.84 4.81
CA ALA A 42 21.15 8.81 5.26
C ALA A 42 20.36 9.43 4.09
N TRP A 43 21.03 9.82 3.00
CA TRP A 43 20.37 10.32 1.79
C TRP A 43 19.43 9.29 1.15
N VAL A 44 19.83 8.01 1.11
CA VAL A 44 18.98 6.94 0.56
C VAL A 44 17.75 6.72 1.44
N LEU A 45 17.92 6.64 2.76
CA LEU A 45 16.82 6.43 3.71
C LEU A 45 15.80 7.57 3.68
N THR A 46 16.27 8.82 3.73
CA THR A 46 15.40 10.00 3.69
C THR A 46 14.67 10.14 2.36
N THR A 47 15.35 9.89 1.23
CA THR A 47 14.73 9.92 -0.09
C THR A 47 13.62 8.88 -0.21
N TRP A 48 13.89 7.62 0.13
CA TRP A 48 12.86 6.56 0.11
C TRP A 48 11.74 6.83 1.10
N GLY A 49 12.08 7.20 2.33
CA GLY A 49 11.12 7.46 3.40
C GLY A 49 10.09 8.52 3.02
N TRP A 50 10.57 9.70 2.59
CA TRP A 50 9.67 10.78 2.16
C TRP A 50 8.93 10.47 0.87
N LEU A 51 9.58 9.85 -0.13
CA LEU A 51 8.91 9.46 -1.38
C LEU A 51 7.74 8.50 -1.10
N LEU A 52 7.99 7.45 -0.31
CA LEU A 52 6.99 6.44 0.02
C LEU A 52 5.88 7.03 0.90
N TRP A 53 6.25 7.83 1.90
CA TRP A 53 5.27 8.53 2.74
C TRP A 53 4.36 9.43 1.91
N THR A 54 4.91 10.26 1.03
CA THR A 54 4.15 11.16 0.16
C THR A 54 3.27 10.38 -0.81
N SER A 55 3.75 9.24 -1.34
CA SER A 55 2.96 8.42 -2.27
C SER A 55 1.65 7.91 -1.65
N VAL A 56 1.68 7.50 -0.37
CA VAL A 56 0.48 7.09 0.37
C VAL A 56 -0.37 8.30 0.72
N ALA A 57 0.23 9.40 1.17
CA ALA A 57 -0.53 10.62 1.47
C ALA A 57 -1.36 11.09 0.26
N VAL A 58 -0.77 11.11 -0.94
CA VAL A 58 -1.47 11.41 -2.19
C VAL A 58 -2.53 10.36 -2.52
N SER A 59 -2.21 9.08 -2.32
CA SER A 59 -3.16 7.97 -2.55
C SER A 59 -4.41 8.06 -1.69
N LEU A 60 -4.30 8.58 -0.46
CA LEU A 60 -5.43 8.78 0.44
C LEU A 60 -6.35 9.94 0.02
N LEU A 61 -5.85 10.89 -0.78
CA LEU A 61 -6.64 12.02 -1.30
C LEU A 61 -7.46 11.64 -2.53
N VAL A 62 -7.02 10.63 -3.29
CA VAL A 62 -7.65 10.20 -4.54
C VAL A 62 -8.03 8.73 -4.43
N PRO A 63 -9.25 8.39 -3.96
CA PRO A 63 -9.70 7.02 -3.88
C PRO A 63 -9.69 6.35 -5.26
N SER A 64 -8.88 5.32 -5.44
CA SER A 64 -8.81 4.56 -6.69
C SER A 64 -8.19 3.17 -6.49
N PRO A 65 -8.40 2.21 -7.41
CA PRO A 65 -7.69 0.92 -7.38
C PRO A 65 -6.16 1.05 -7.49
N ILE A 66 -5.65 2.13 -8.12
CA ILE A 66 -4.22 2.41 -8.20
C ILE A 66 -3.71 2.85 -6.83
N SER A 67 -4.40 3.79 -6.18
CA SER A 67 -4.13 4.26 -4.82
C SER A 67 -4.12 3.10 -3.82
N LEU A 68 -5.08 2.18 -3.94
CA LEU A 68 -5.12 0.96 -3.12
C LEU A 68 -3.87 0.08 -3.31
N THR A 69 -3.34 0.02 -4.53
CA THR A 69 -2.12 -0.76 -4.82
C THR A 69 -0.91 -0.13 -4.15
N ILE A 70 -0.78 1.20 -4.21
CA ILE A 70 0.29 1.95 -3.54
C ILE A 70 0.21 1.72 -2.03
N VAL A 71 -0.98 1.91 -1.44
CA VAL A 71 -1.23 1.67 0.00
C VAL A 71 -0.83 0.24 0.41
N ARG A 72 -1.22 -0.78 -0.37
CA ARG A 72 -0.90 -2.18 -0.09
C ARG A 72 0.59 -2.52 -0.22
N ILE A 73 1.37 -1.72 -0.96
CA ILE A 73 2.82 -1.91 -1.07
C ILE A 73 3.53 -1.18 0.07
N VAL A 74 3.11 0.05 0.38
CA VAL A 74 3.89 0.96 1.23
C VAL A 74 3.52 0.87 2.70
N VAL A 75 2.23 0.70 3.04
CA VAL A 75 1.81 0.67 4.46
C VAL A 75 2.46 -0.49 5.23
N PRO A 76 2.55 -1.73 4.73
CA PRO A 76 3.27 -2.79 5.42
C PRO A 76 4.76 -2.47 5.63
N LEU A 77 5.38 -1.74 4.70
CA LEU A 77 6.78 -1.32 4.82
C LEU A 77 6.98 -0.36 6.00
N SER A 78 6.01 0.53 6.26
CA SER A 78 6.09 1.44 7.43
C SER A 78 6.15 0.70 8.75
N VAL A 79 5.49 -0.45 8.88
CA VAL A 79 5.59 -1.30 10.07
C VAL A 79 7.01 -1.82 10.22
N VAL A 80 7.59 -2.35 9.14
CA VAL A 80 8.97 -2.86 9.13
C VAL A 80 9.97 -1.76 9.55
N VAL A 81 9.91 -0.59 8.93
CA VAL A 81 10.83 0.52 9.25
C VAL A 81 10.66 0.98 10.70
N SER A 82 9.42 1.11 11.18
CA SER A 82 9.14 1.50 12.57
C SER A 82 9.62 0.44 13.57
N THR A 83 9.52 -0.84 13.23
CA THR A 83 10.04 -1.92 14.08
C THR A 83 11.57 -1.98 14.12
N ILE A 84 12.24 -1.62 13.02
CA ILE A 84 13.72 -1.56 12.98
C ILE A 84 14.24 -0.42 13.85
N GLU A 85 13.59 0.74 13.79
CA GLU A 85 13.96 1.90 14.60
C GLU A 85 13.52 1.76 16.06
N ALA A 86 12.57 0.87 16.34
CA ALA A 86 12.06 0.54 17.67
C ALA A 86 11.31 1.69 18.38
N SER A 87 10.79 2.70 17.67
CA SER A 87 9.87 3.70 18.22
C SER A 87 8.48 3.12 18.47
N PRO A 88 8.02 3.04 19.73
CA PRO A 88 6.69 2.52 20.05
C PRO A 88 5.57 3.32 19.38
N PHE A 89 5.78 4.64 19.24
CA PHE A 89 4.79 5.54 18.66
C PHE A 89 4.68 5.36 17.14
N ALA A 90 5.81 5.24 16.44
CA ALA A 90 5.82 4.96 15.01
C ALA A 90 5.19 3.59 14.70
N ILE A 91 5.52 2.57 15.52
CA ILE A 91 4.93 1.22 15.41
C ILE A 91 3.42 1.29 15.56
N PHE A 92 2.92 1.98 16.59
CA PHE A 92 1.48 2.13 16.81
C PHE A 92 0.77 2.75 15.60
N CYS A 93 1.27 3.87 15.10
CA CYS A 93 0.68 4.54 13.92
C CYS A 93 0.72 3.66 12.67
N ALA A 94 1.85 2.97 12.42
CA ALA A 94 2.01 2.08 11.27
C ALA A 94 1.08 0.87 11.35
N VAL A 95 0.91 0.27 12.54
CA VAL A 95 0.02 -0.87 12.76
C VAL A 95 -1.45 -0.45 12.63
N VAL A 96 -1.84 0.69 13.17
CA VAL A 96 -3.19 1.24 12.98
C VAL A 96 -3.46 1.47 11.49
N ALA A 97 -2.53 2.11 10.77
CA ALA A 97 -2.67 2.31 9.33
C ALA A 97 -2.79 0.96 8.60
N LEU A 98 -1.98 -0.04 8.95
CA LEU A 98 -2.03 -1.37 8.34
C LEU A 98 -3.39 -2.05 8.55
N ILE A 99 -3.89 -2.08 9.79
CA ILE A 99 -5.16 -2.73 10.14
C ILE A 99 -6.31 -2.04 9.41
N VAL A 100 -6.35 -0.70 9.43
CA VAL A 100 -7.44 0.05 8.82
C VAL A 100 -7.39 -0.06 7.29
N CYS A 101 -6.21 0.02 6.66
CA CYS A 101 -6.04 -0.19 5.22
C CYS A 101 -6.33 -1.62 4.75
N ALA A 102 -6.16 -2.62 5.63
CA ALA A 102 -6.51 -4.01 5.35
C ALA A 102 -8.01 -4.31 5.55
N SER A 103 -8.77 -3.39 6.17
CA SER A 103 -10.19 -3.57 6.43
C SER A 103 -11.01 -3.57 5.14
N PRO A 104 -12.11 -4.36 5.05
CA PRO A 104 -12.96 -4.38 3.87
C PRO A 104 -13.58 -3.01 3.57
N VAL A 105 -13.92 -2.23 4.61
CA VAL A 105 -14.49 -0.89 4.46
C VAL A 105 -13.53 0.04 3.71
N PHE A 106 -12.24 0.06 4.06
CA PHE A 106 -11.25 0.86 3.35
C PHE A 106 -11.07 0.40 1.90
N VAL A 107 -10.97 -0.91 1.71
CA VAL A 107 -10.76 -1.49 0.39
C VAL A 107 -11.94 -1.16 -0.54
N ASP A 108 -13.17 -1.31 -0.06
CA ASP A 108 -14.38 -0.99 -0.82
C ASP A 108 -14.42 0.51 -1.16
N THR A 109 -14.05 1.41 -0.24
CA THR A 109 -13.98 2.85 -0.54
C THR A 109 -13.00 3.19 -1.65
N MET A 110 -11.85 2.50 -1.70
CA MET A 110 -10.85 2.72 -2.73
C MET A 110 -11.28 2.18 -4.11
N VAL A 111 -11.98 1.05 -4.13
CA VAL A 111 -12.53 0.45 -5.36
C VAL A 111 -13.70 1.27 -5.89
N GLN A 112 -14.56 1.77 -4.99
CA GLN A 112 -15.71 2.60 -5.32
C GLN A 112 -15.30 3.96 -5.91
N GLY A 113 -14.09 4.45 -5.65
CA GLY A 113 -13.59 5.71 -6.21
C GLY A 113 -13.55 5.78 -7.74
N GLY A 114 -13.62 4.63 -8.44
CA GLY A 114 -13.73 4.56 -9.90
C GLY A 114 -15.12 4.17 -10.44
N ALA A 115 -16.15 4.11 -9.58
CA ALA A 115 -17.51 3.71 -9.96
C ALA A 115 -18.18 4.76 -10.86
N TYR A 116 -18.95 4.30 -11.85
CA TYR A 116 -19.73 5.19 -12.72
C TYR A 116 -21.16 5.34 -12.21
N GLY A 117 -21.62 6.58 -12.07
CA GLY A 117 -22.99 6.88 -11.62
C GLY A 117 -23.33 6.16 -10.30
N ASP A 118 -24.41 5.38 -10.33
CA ASP A 118 -24.93 4.65 -9.17
C ASP A 118 -24.40 3.21 -9.04
N GLU A 119 -23.33 2.85 -9.77
CA GLU A 119 -22.66 1.56 -9.61
C GLU A 119 -22.17 1.36 -8.17
N THR A 120 -22.47 0.21 -7.58
CA THR A 120 -21.92 -0.17 -6.27
C THR A 120 -20.92 -1.31 -6.44
N ARG A 121 -19.66 -1.04 -6.07
CA ARG A 121 -18.55 -1.97 -6.24
C ARG A 121 -18.12 -2.54 -4.89
N PHE A 122 -17.99 -3.86 -4.82
CA PHE A 122 -17.53 -4.58 -3.63
C PHE A 122 -16.26 -5.36 -3.95
N SER A 123 -15.20 -5.19 -3.17
CA SER A 123 -13.92 -5.86 -3.42
C SER A 123 -14.00 -7.35 -3.08
N LEU A 124 -13.47 -8.17 -3.99
CA LEU A 124 -13.27 -9.59 -3.73
C LEU A 124 -12.06 -9.79 -2.82
N ARG A 125 -12.15 -10.75 -1.90
CA ARG A 125 -11.04 -11.15 -1.04
C ARG A 125 -9.95 -11.82 -1.88
N THR A 126 -8.69 -11.58 -1.53
CA THR A 126 -7.55 -12.29 -2.14
C THR A 126 -7.72 -13.79 -1.90
N PRO A 127 -7.64 -14.64 -2.95
CA PRO A 127 -7.79 -16.08 -2.76
C PRO A 127 -6.58 -16.59 -1.97
N LEU A 128 -6.82 -17.48 -1.00
CA LEU A 128 -5.80 -17.97 -0.08
C LEU A 128 -4.50 -18.47 -0.76
N PRO A 129 -4.55 -19.20 -1.89
CA PRO A 129 -3.34 -19.67 -2.58
C PRO A 129 -2.42 -18.56 -3.09
N TYR A 130 -2.95 -17.34 -3.31
CA TYR A 130 -2.17 -16.21 -3.83
C TYR A 130 -1.59 -15.32 -2.72
N VAL A 131 -1.97 -15.51 -1.45
CA VAL A 131 -1.48 -14.67 -0.34
C VAL A 131 0.03 -14.85 -0.14
N ALA A 132 0.49 -16.10 0.04
CA ALA A 132 1.92 -16.37 0.26
C ALA A 132 2.80 -15.91 -0.92
N PRO A 133 2.48 -16.23 -2.19
CA PRO A 133 3.22 -15.69 -3.33
C PRO A 133 3.22 -14.16 -3.41
N ALA A 134 2.11 -13.50 -3.06
CA ALA A 134 2.05 -12.04 -3.05
C ALA A 134 2.97 -11.43 -1.98
N VAL A 135 3.00 -12.01 -0.78
CA VAL A 135 3.91 -11.57 0.30
C VAL A 135 5.37 -11.81 -0.09
N LEU A 136 5.71 -12.97 -0.66
CA LEU A 136 7.06 -13.27 -1.13
C LEU A 136 7.51 -12.32 -2.25
N ALA A 137 6.63 -12.06 -3.23
CA ALA A 137 6.90 -11.12 -4.29
C ALA A 137 7.10 -9.70 -3.74
N TRP A 138 6.24 -9.28 -2.80
CA TRP A 138 6.38 -7.99 -2.13
C TRP A 138 7.72 -7.86 -1.38
N LEU A 139 8.10 -8.87 -0.59
CA LEU A 139 9.38 -8.90 0.14
C LEU A 139 10.56 -8.81 -0.82
N LEU A 140 10.57 -9.64 -1.86
CA LEU A 140 11.65 -9.64 -2.85
C LEU A 140 11.76 -8.28 -3.54
N TYR A 141 10.62 -7.67 -3.88
CA TYR A 141 10.59 -6.37 -4.55
C TYR A 141 11.10 -5.23 -3.67
N THR A 142 10.59 -5.11 -2.44
CA THR A 142 10.95 -4.01 -1.55
C THR A 142 12.38 -4.16 -1.03
N ALA A 143 12.80 -5.37 -0.67
CA ALA A 143 14.16 -5.64 -0.21
C ALA A 143 15.20 -5.45 -1.32
N SER A 144 14.88 -5.79 -2.57
CA SER A 144 15.81 -5.61 -3.70
C SER A 144 16.04 -4.13 -4.04
N LEU A 145 14.97 -3.33 -4.16
CA LEU A 145 15.10 -1.90 -4.46
C LEU A 145 15.71 -1.12 -3.29
N ILE A 146 15.11 -1.20 -2.10
CA ILE A 146 15.54 -0.42 -0.94
C ILE A 146 16.87 -0.96 -0.43
N GLY A 147 16.95 -2.26 -0.16
CA GLY A 147 18.17 -2.91 0.31
C GLY A 147 19.32 -2.80 -0.69
N GLY A 148 19.07 -2.93 -2.00
CA GLY A 148 20.08 -2.72 -3.03
C GLY A 148 20.65 -1.29 -3.00
N SER A 149 19.79 -0.28 -2.92
CA SER A 149 20.22 1.12 -2.82
C SER A 149 21.02 1.41 -1.53
N LEU A 150 20.61 0.81 -0.40
CA LEU A 150 21.33 0.92 0.88
C LEU A 150 22.71 0.23 0.82
N PHE A 151 22.81 -0.95 0.19
CA PHE A 151 24.09 -1.64 0.01
C PHE A 151 25.06 -0.86 -0.86
N LEU A 152 24.59 -0.24 -1.94
CA LEU A 152 25.41 0.66 -2.76
C LEU A 152 25.91 1.86 -1.95
N ALA A 153 25.04 2.49 -1.14
CA ALA A 153 25.41 3.59 -0.27
C ALA A 153 26.38 3.19 0.85
N ALA A 154 26.34 1.93 1.29
CA ALA A 154 27.27 1.35 2.27
C ALA A 154 28.57 0.81 1.65
N HIS A 155 28.90 1.20 0.40
CA HIS A 155 30.08 0.74 -0.35
C HIS A 155 30.16 -0.77 -0.59
N ARG A 156 29.04 -1.51 -0.46
CA ARG A 156 28.94 -2.94 -0.76
C ARG A 156 28.42 -3.13 -2.19
N TYR A 157 29.26 -2.78 -3.16
CA TYR A 157 28.85 -2.64 -4.55
C TYR A 157 28.33 -3.91 -5.21
N TRP A 158 28.99 -5.05 -4.99
CA TRP A 158 28.58 -6.33 -5.59
C TRP A 158 27.14 -6.75 -5.19
N PRO A 159 26.81 -6.92 -3.90
CA PRO A 159 25.44 -7.27 -3.51
C PRO A 159 24.45 -6.14 -3.84
N GLY A 160 24.86 -4.86 -3.73
CA GLY A 160 24.00 -3.73 -4.06
C GLY A 160 23.60 -3.69 -5.53
N ALA A 161 24.54 -3.93 -6.45
CA ALA A 161 24.29 -3.95 -7.89
C ALA A 161 23.37 -5.11 -8.29
N VAL A 162 23.60 -6.31 -7.73
CA VAL A 162 22.76 -7.48 -7.97
C VAL A 162 21.32 -7.22 -7.51
N LEU A 163 21.15 -6.70 -6.30
CA LEU A 163 19.82 -6.41 -5.75
C LEU A 163 19.10 -5.31 -6.53
N ILE A 164 19.78 -4.22 -6.91
CA ILE A 164 19.19 -3.18 -7.76
C ILE A 164 18.76 -3.75 -9.12
N ALA A 165 19.60 -4.56 -9.77
CA ALA A 165 19.27 -5.16 -11.06
C ALA A 165 18.01 -6.06 -10.97
N VAL A 166 17.92 -6.87 -9.91
CA VAL A 166 16.71 -7.66 -9.61
C VAL A 166 15.51 -6.76 -9.36
N GLY A 167 15.66 -5.70 -8.54
CA GLY A 167 14.59 -4.76 -8.25
C GLY A 167 14.03 -4.08 -9.50
N ILE A 168 14.91 -3.59 -10.38
CA ILE A 168 14.54 -2.95 -11.66
C ILE A 168 13.77 -3.93 -12.56
N LEU A 169 14.24 -5.18 -12.68
CA LEU A 169 13.56 -6.21 -13.46
C LEU A 169 12.14 -6.48 -12.94
N LEU A 170 11.96 -6.39 -11.62
CA LEU A 170 10.69 -6.66 -10.95
C LEU A 170 9.74 -5.45 -10.92
N THR A 171 10.24 -4.22 -11.09
CA THR A 171 9.45 -2.96 -11.03
C THR A 171 8.25 -2.93 -11.96
N ARG A 172 8.32 -3.60 -13.12
CA ARG A 172 7.16 -3.71 -14.01
C ARG A 172 6.21 -4.84 -13.59
N SER A 173 6.77 -6.02 -13.34
CA SER A 173 6.00 -7.25 -13.17
C SER A 173 5.24 -7.33 -11.85
N ILE A 174 5.88 -6.97 -10.72
CA ILE A 174 5.29 -7.15 -9.39
C ILE A 174 4.17 -6.15 -9.12
N PRO A 175 4.35 -4.83 -9.32
CA PRO A 175 3.26 -3.87 -9.16
C PRO A 175 2.07 -4.17 -10.07
N GLN A 176 2.30 -4.63 -11.30
CA GLN A 176 1.21 -5.05 -12.19
C GLN A 176 0.42 -6.24 -11.64
N ARG A 177 1.10 -7.27 -11.10
CA ARG A 177 0.45 -8.43 -10.49
C ARG A 177 -0.30 -8.07 -9.21
N LEU A 178 0.28 -7.24 -8.36
CA LEU A 178 -0.38 -6.72 -7.15
C LEU A 178 -1.58 -5.84 -7.51
N HIS A 179 -1.49 -5.04 -8.58
CA HIS A 179 -2.59 -4.23 -9.06
C HIS A 179 -3.76 -5.08 -9.58
N ARG A 180 -3.49 -6.25 -10.20
CA ARG A 180 -4.56 -7.19 -10.56
C ARG A 180 -5.37 -7.64 -9.34
N LEU A 181 -4.74 -7.82 -8.17
CA LEU A 181 -5.44 -8.14 -6.92
C LEU A 181 -6.28 -6.98 -6.38
N ALA A 182 -5.93 -5.74 -6.71
CA ALA A 182 -6.71 -4.55 -6.39
C ALA A 182 -7.88 -4.33 -7.37
N ARG A 183 -7.87 -5.01 -8.53
CA ARG A 183 -8.91 -4.93 -9.57
C ARG A 183 -9.87 -6.11 -9.60
N ARG A 184 -10.15 -6.68 -8.44
CA ARG A 184 -11.11 -7.77 -8.28
C ARG A 184 -12.31 -7.28 -7.51
N TRP A 185 -13.42 -7.07 -8.19
CA TRP A 185 -14.63 -6.53 -7.59
C TRP A 185 -15.91 -7.05 -8.25
N LEU A 186 -16.98 -7.01 -7.48
CA LEU A 186 -18.34 -7.26 -7.92
C LEU A 186 -19.04 -5.92 -8.12
N VAL A 187 -19.79 -5.76 -9.20
CA VAL A 187 -20.67 -4.61 -9.43
C VAL A 187 -22.11 -5.09 -9.30
N LEU A 188 -22.89 -4.48 -8.41
CA LEU A 188 -24.33 -4.71 -8.35
C LEU A 188 -25.02 -3.73 -9.29
N VAL A 189 -25.82 -4.27 -10.20
CA VAL A 189 -26.62 -3.53 -11.19
C VAL A 189 -28.07 -3.98 -11.04
N PRO A 190 -29.09 -3.15 -11.36
CA PRO A 190 -30.49 -3.56 -11.21
C PRO A 190 -30.88 -4.85 -11.96
N VAL A 191 -30.12 -5.23 -13.00
CA VAL A 191 -30.38 -6.41 -13.85
C VAL A 191 -29.61 -7.65 -13.39
N GLY A 192 -28.69 -7.53 -12.42
CA GLY A 192 -27.89 -8.67 -11.94
C GLY A 192 -26.53 -8.28 -11.34
N ILE A 193 -25.65 -9.26 -11.19
CA ILE A 193 -24.31 -9.09 -10.61
C ILE A 193 -23.25 -9.26 -11.70
N VAL A 194 -22.33 -8.30 -11.80
CA VAL A 194 -21.21 -8.34 -12.73
C VAL A 194 -19.92 -8.63 -11.97
N VAL A 195 -19.22 -9.70 -12.34
CA VAL A 195 -17.96 -10.10 -11.70
C VAL A 195 -16.77 -9.68 -12.55
N HIS A 196 -15.96 -8.77 -12.03
CA HIS A 196 -14.64 -8.46 -12.59
C HIS A 196 -13.57 -9.19 -11.79
N ASP A 197 -13.08 -10.32 -12.30
CA ASP A 197 -11.98 -11.06 -11.70
C ASP A 197 -10.97 -11.52 -12.75
N HIS A 198 -9.92 -10.73 -12.98
CA HIS A 198 -8.85 -11.04 -13.94
C HIS A 198 -7.94 -12.23 -13.58
N LEU A 199 -8.12 -12.86 -12.41
CA LEU A 199 -7.31 -14.01 -11.99
C LEU A 199 -8.00 -15.34 -12.25
N VAL A 200 -9.32 -15.39 -12.03
CA VAL A 200 -10.13 -16.61 -12.19
C VAL A 200 -10.90 -16.58 -13.50
N LEU A 201 -11.34 -15.41 -13.93
CA LEU A 201 -12.12 -15.21 -15.15
C LEU A 201 -11.27 -14.49 -16.20
N HIS A 202 -11.20 -15.03 -17.41
CA HIS A 202 -10.56 -14.33 -18.53
C HIS A 202 -11.40 -13.14 -19.01
N GLU A 203 -12.73 -13.24 -18.85
CA GLU A 203 -13.71 -12.23 -19.28
C GLU A 203 -14.68 -11.87 -18.14
N THR A 204 -15.29 -10.69 -18.23
CA THR A 204 -16.29 -10.25 -17.24
C THR A 204 -17.57 -11.02 -17.43
N ILE A 205 -18.10 -11.63 -16.36
CA ILE A 205 -19.33 -12.42 -16.43
C ILE A 205 -20.47 -11.67 -15.73
N MET A 206 -21.62 -11.61 -16.39
CA MET A 206 -22.88 -11.14 -15.82
C MET A 206 -23.73 -12.35 -15.45
N ALA A 207 -24.10 -12.46 -14.17
CA ALA A 207 -25.05 -13.45 -13.69
C ALA A 207 -26.38 -12.75 -13.36
N PRO A 208 -27.53 -13.34 -13.77
CA PRO A 208 -28.86 -12.82 -13.45
C PRO A 208 -29.19 -12.93 -11.96
#